data_AF-M0QXP3-F1
#
_entry.id   AF-M0QXP3-F1
#
_cell.length_a   1.000
_cell.length_b   1.000
_cell.length_c   1.000
_cell.angle_alpha   90.00
_cell.angle_beta   90.00
_cell.angle_gamma   90.00
#
_symmetry.space_group_name_H-M   'P 1'
#
loop_
_entity.id
_entity.type
_entity.pdbx_description
1 polymer ?
#
loop_
_entity_poly.entity_id
_entity_poly.type
_entity_poly.pdbx_seq_one_letter_code
_entity_poly.pdbx_strand_id
1 'polypeptide(L)'
;MDLPDSASRVFCGRILSMVNTDDVNAIILAQKNMLDRFEKTNEMLLNFNNLSSARLQQMSERFLHHTRTLVEMKRDLDSIFRRIRTLKGKLARQHPEAFSHIPEASFLEEEDEDPIPPSTTTTIATSEQSTGSCDTSPDTVSPSLSPGFEDLSHVQPGSPAINGRSQ
;
A
#
# COMPACT_ATOMS: atom_id res chain seq x y z
N MET A 1 -68.69 15.80 -34.74
CA MET A 1 -68.24 14.40 -34.95
C MET A 1 -66.89 14.49 -35.61
N ASP A 2 -65.84 14.03 -34.95
CA ASP A 2 -64.53 13.94 -35.57
C ASP A 2 -64.54 12.84 -36.65
N LEU A 3 -63.92 13.13 -37.80
CA LEU A 3 -63.80 12.21 -38.93
C LEU A 3 -62.94 10.99 -38.52
N PRO A 4 -63.29 9.76 -38.93
CA PRO A 4 -62.47 8.60 -38.62
C PRO A 4 -61.06 8.73 -39.21
N ASP A 5 -60.05 8.39 -38.42
CA ASP A 5 -58.65 8.42 -38.86
C ASP A 5 -58.43 7.53 -40.09
N SER A 6 -57.66 8.04 -41.06
CA SER A 6 -57.23 7.26 -42.22
C SER A 6 -56.50 5.99 -41.79
N ALA A 7 -56.68 4.90 -42.54
CA ALA A 7 -56.00 3.62 -42.30
C ALA A 7 -54.47 3.77 -42.20
N SER A 8 -53.87 4.70 -42.96
CA SER A 8 -52.44 5.00 -42.88
C SER A 8 -52.04 5.63 -41.53
N ARG A 9 -52.89 6.50 -40.95
CA ARG A 9 -52.65 7.09 -39.62
C ARG A 9 -52.72 6.04 -38.53
N VAL A 10 -53.69 5.12 -38.61
CA VAL A 10 -53.83 4.02 -37.64
C VAL A 10 -52.63 3.08 -37.72
N PHE A 11 -52.16 2.74 -38.92
CA PHE A 11 -50.97 1.91 -39.12
C PHE A 11 -49.70 2.58 -38.57
N CYS A 12 -49.45 3.84 -38.92
CA CYS A 12 -48.30 4.59 -38.40
C CYS A 12 -48.36 4.74 -36.87
N GLY A 13 -49.55 5.00 -36.31
CA GLY A 13 -49.76 5.08 -34.87
C GLY A 13 -49.43 3.77 -34.15
N ARG A 14 -49.83 2.63 -34.73
CA ARG A 14 -49.46 1.31 -34.20
C ARG A 14 -47.95 1.11 -34.21
N ILE A 15 -47.27 1.38 -35.33
CA ILE A 15 -45.80 1.25 -35.43
C ILE A 15 -45.09 2.15 -34.41
N LEU A 16 -45.53 3.41 -34.26
CA LEU A 16 -44.97 4.34 -33.28
C LEU A 16 -45.18 3.88 -31.83
N SER A 17 -46.28 3.17 -31.54
CA SER A 17 -46.58 2.63 -30.22
C SER A 17 -45.91 1.28 -29.90
N MET A 18 -45.28 0.63 -30.88
CA MET A 18 -44.61 -0.67 -30.66
C MET A 18 -43.38 -0.57 -29.77
N VAL A 19 -42.78 0.62 -29.66
CA VAL A 19 -41.64 0.86 -28.78
C VAL A 19 -42.15 1.52 -27.50
N ASN A 20 -41.89 0.89 -26.37
CA ASN A 20 -42.17 1.48 -25.08
C ASN A 20 -41.07 2.52 -24.74
N THR A 21 -41.41 3.79 -24.88
CA THR A 21 -40.49 4.91 -24.58
C THR A 21 -40.01 4.90 -23.13
N ASP A 22 -40.83 4.42 -22.19
CA ASP A 22 -40.46 4.35 -20.77
C ASP A 22 -39.37 3.30 -20.53
N ASP A 23 -39.47 2.14 -21.18
CA ASP A 23 -38.45 1.09 -21.10
C ASP A 23 -37.13 1.56 -21.73
N VAL A 24 -37.20 2.26 -22.88
CA VAL A 24 -36.01 2.86 -23.52
C VAL A 24 -35.34 3.87 -22.59
N ASN A 25 -36.12 4.74 -21.95
CA ASN A 25 -35.59 5.71 -20.98
C ASN A 25 -35.00 5.02 -19.73
N ALA A 26 -35.62 3.95 -19.25
CA ALA A 26 -35.11 3.16 -18.14
C ALA A 26 -33.75 2.50 -18.49
N ILE A 27 -33.61 1.96 -19.70
CA ILE A 27 -32.34 1.42 -20.21
C ILE A 27 -31.27 2.51 -20.28
N ILE A 28 -31.60 3.68 -20.84
CA ILE A 28 -30.66 4.81 -20.92
C ILE A 28 -30.21 5.23 -19.52
N LEU A 29 -31.12 5.31 -18.55
CA LEU A 29 -30.79 5.66 -17.17
C LEU A 29 -29.90 4.60 -16.51
N ALA A 30 -30.20 3.31 -16.70
CA ALA A 30 -29.39 2.22 -16.19
C ALA A 30 -27.96 2.26 -16.76
N GLN A 31 -27.82 2.50 -18.07
CA GLN A 31 -26.52 2.61 -18.73
C GLN A 31 -25.72 3.83 -18.23
N LYS A 32 -26.37 4.99 -18.04
CA LYS A 32 -25.72 6.17 -17.46
C LYS A 32 -25.21 5.92 -16.04
N ASN A 33 -26.03 5.29 -15.19
CA ASN A 33 -25.63 4.92 -13.84
C ASN A 33 -24.46 3.91 -13.83
N MET A 34 -24.47 2.97 -14.78
CA MET A 34 -23.37 2.02 -14.93
C MET A 34 -22.08 2.72 -15.38
N LEU A 35 -22.16 3.65 -16.33
CA LEU A 35 -21.01 4.43 -16.79
C LEU A 35 -20.39 5.26 -15.65
N ASP A 36 -21.20 6.00 -14.89
CA ASP A 36 -20.74 6.77 -13.73
C ASP A 36 -20.01 5.89 -12.69
N ARG A 37 -20.54 4.69 -12.43
CA ARG A 37 -19.90 3.72 -11.54
C ARG A 37 -18.58 3.20 -12.09
N PHE A 38 -18.49 2.93 -13.39
CA PHE A 38 -17.23 2.51 -14.02
C PHE A 38 -16.19 3.61 -13.97
N GLU A 39 -16.56 4.85 -14.25
CA GLU A 39 -15.65 6.00 -14.21
C GLU A 39 -15.09 6.21 -12.80
N LYS A 40 -15.95 6.21 -11.78
CA LYS A 40 -15.53 6.34 -10.38
C LYS A 40 -14.62 5.20 -9.94
N THR A 41 -14.94 3.96 -10.33
CA THR A 41 -14.12 2.80 -9.98
C THR A 41 -12.75 2.88 -10.65
N ASN A 42 -12.70 3.28 -11.93
CA ASN A 42 -11.44 3.47 -12.65
C ASN A 42 -10.59 4.59 -12.04
N GLU A 43 -11.20 5.69 -11.63
CA GLU A 43 -10.49 6.78 -10.96
C GLU A 43 -9.89 6.32 -9.63
N MET A 44 -10.65 5.58 -8.80
CA MET A 44 -10.13 5.01 -7.56
C MET A 44 -8.99 4.00 -7.81
N LEU A 45 -9.10 3.17 -8.85
CA LEU A 45 -8.04 2.21 -9.22
C LEU A 45 -6.78 2.92 -9.73
N LEU A 46 -6.94 4.01 -10.48
CA LEU A 46 -5.81 4.82 -10.95
C LEU A 46 -5.10 5.48 -9.76
N ASN A 47 -5.87 6.06 -8.83
CA ASN A 47 -5.32 6.66 -7.63
C ASN A 47 -4.58 5.62 -6.77
N PHE A 48 -5.17 4.44 -6.58
CA PHE A 48 -4.55 3.33 -5.86
C PHE A 48 -3.25 2.86 -6.51
N ASN A 49 -3.22 2.71 -7.84
CA ASN A 49 -2.00 2.33 -8.55
C ASN A 49 -0.90 3.38 -8.38
N ASN A 50 -1.24 4.67 -8.51
CA ASN A 50 -0.28 5.75 -8.33
C ASN A 50 0.29 5.78 -6.90
N LEU A 51 -0.59 5.66 -5.89
CA LEU A 51 -0.18 5.68 -4.49
C LEU A 51 0.66 4.44 -4.13
N SER A 52 0.23 3.26 -4.56
CA SER A 52 0.93 2.00 -4.26
C SER A 52 2.30 1.95 -4.96
N SER A 53 2.37 2.40 -6.22
CA SER A 53 3.64 2.53 -6.97
C SER A 53 4.60 3.50 -6.28
N ALA A 54 4.13 4.69 -5.88
CA ALA A 54 4.97 5.67 -5.18
C ALA A 54 5.50 5.14 -3.84
N ARG A 55 4.65 4.46 -3.06
CA ARG A 55 5.06 3.83 -1.80
C ARG A 55 6.09 2.72 -2.01
N LEU A 56 5.87 1.89 -3.04
CA LEU A 56 6.80 0.81 -3.38
C LEU A 56 8.16 1.37 -3.80
N GLN A 57 8.18 2.41 -4.64
CA GLN A 57 9.42 3.05 -5.06
C GLN A 57 10.20 3.61 -3.87
N GLN A 58 9.53 4.34 -2.97
CA GLN A 58 10.17 4.90 -1.78
C GLN A 58 10.78 3.80 -0.89
N MET A 59 10.05 2.70 -0.68
CA MET A 59 10.53 1.60 0.14
C MET A 59 11.69 0.86 -0.55
N SER A 60 11.62 0.67 -1.87
CA SER A 60 12.68 0.04 -2.67
C SER A 60 13.97 0.83 -2.62
N GLU A 61 13.91 2.16 -2.75
CA GLU A 61 15.08 3.04 -2.65
C GLU A 61 15.75 2.95 -1.27
N ARG A 62 14.97 2.96 -0.19
CA ARG A 62 15.47 2.78 1.17
C ARG A 62 16.11 1.42 1.37
N PHE A 63 15.46 0.37 0.88
CA PHE A 63 15.98 -0.99 0.97
C PHE A 63 17.33 -1.11 0.26
N LEU A 64 17.41 -0.64 -0.99
CA LEU A 64 18.67 -0.62 -1.76
C LEU A 64 19.77 0.18 -1.06
N HIS A 65 19.43 1.32 -0.45
CA HIS A 65 20.37 2.10 0.33
C HIS A 65 20.90 1.31 1.53
N HIS A 66 20.03 0.68 2.31
CA HIS A 66 20.45 -0.13 3.46
C HIS A 66 21.29 -1.33 3.05
N THR A 67 20.93 -2.04 1.98
CA THR A 67 21.75 -3.13 1.44
C THR A 67 23.14 -2.66 1.03
N ARG A 68 23.24 -1.50 0.36
CA ARG A 68 24.53 -0.91 -0.02
C ARG A 68 25.40 -0.61 1.20
N THR A 69 24.82 0.03 2.22
CA THR A 69 25.53 0.33 3.47
C THR A 69 26.06 -0.94 4.13
N LEU A 70 25.27 -2.01 4.18
CA LEU A 70 25.72 -3.30 4.74
C LEU A 70 26.88 -3.91 3.95
N VAL A 71 26.86 -3.83 2.62
CA VAL A 71 27.95 -4.29 1.75
C VAL A 71 29.23 -3.46 1.98
N GLU A 72 29.10 -2.15 2.12
CA GLU A 72 30.23 -1.27 2.43
C GLU A 72 30.82 -1.58 3.81
N MET A 73 29.99 -1.73 4.83
CA MET A 73 30.43 -2.13 6.18
C MET A 73 31.14 -3.48 6.18
N LYS A 74 30.63 -4.47 5.43
CA LYS A 74 31.30 -5.77 5.26
C LYS A 74 32.70 -5.58 4.67
N ARG A 75 32.83 -4.80 3.59
CA ARG A 75 34.13 -4.53 2.95
C ARG A 75 35.10 -3.86 3.91
N ASP A 76 34.62 -2.93 4.72
CA ASP A 76 35.46 -2.23 5.70
C ASP A 76 35.94 -3.19 6.81
N LEU A 77 35.07 -4.08 7.29
CA LEU A 77 35.45 -5.13 8.23
C LEU A 77 36.47 -6.10 7.61
N ASP A 78 36.25 -6.56 6.38
CA ASP A 78 37.17 -7.43 5.65
C ASP A 78 38.58 -6.79 5.55
N SER A 79 38.63 -5.47 5.28
CA SER A 79 39.87 -4.69 5.24
C SER A 79 40.56 -4.60 6.61
N ILE A 80 39.80 -4.31 7.67
CA ILE A 80 40.30 -4.23 9.05
C ILE A 80 40.89 -5.58 9.48
N PHE A 81 40.15 -6.68 9.30
CA PHE A 81 40.62 -8.01 9.68
C PHE A 81 41.86 -8.42 8.90
N ARG A 82 41.92 -8.16 7.59
CA ARG A 82 43.11 -8.40 6.76
C ARG A 82 44.33 -7.62 7.26
N ARG A 83 44.16 -6.36 7.64
CA ARG A 83 45.24 -5.52 8.19
C ARG A 83 45.71 -6.03 9.55
N ILE A 84 44.80 -6.44 10.43
CA ILE A 84 45.14 -7.05 11.73
C ILE A 84 45.95 -8.33 11.52
N ARG A 85 45.50 -9.23 10.63
CA ARG A 85 46.21 -10.47 10.30
C ARG A 85 47.62 -10.20 9.78
N THR A 86 47.76 -9.22 8.89
CA THR A 86 49.06 -8.78 8.35
C THR A 86 49.99 -8.26 9.46
N LEU A 87 49.48 -7.43 10.37
CA LEU A 87 50.28 -6.89 11.48
C LEU A 87 50.69 -7.98 12.47
N LYS A 88 49.76 -8.88 12.85
CA LYS A 88 50.06 -10.04 13.70
C LYS A 88 51.17 -10.90 13.08
N GLY A 89 51.06 -11.23 11.79
CA GLY A 89 52.06 -12.03 11.08
C GLY A 89 53.42 -11.34 10.91
N LYS A 90 53.47 -10.00 10.83
CA LYS A 90 54.74 -9.25 10.85
C LYS A 90 55.37 -9.27 12.24
N LEU A 91 54.58 -9.06 13.29
CA LEU A 91 55.07 -8.97 14.66
C LEU A 91 55.63 -10.32 15.15
N ALA A 92 54.95 -11.42 14.84
CA ALA A 92 55.42 -12.78 15.13
C ALA A 92 56.78 -13.09 14.48
N ARG A 93 57.00 -12.62 13.23
CA ARG A 93 58.28 -12.77 12.53
C ARG A 93 59.41 -11.90 13.09
N GLN A 94 59.08 -10.70 13.58
CA GLN A 94 60.07 -9.76 14.11
C GLN A 94 60.51 -10.10 15.55
N HIS A 95 59.64 -10.73 16.34
CA HIS A 95 59.92 -11.08 17.72
C HIS A 95 59.51 -12.53 18.04
N PRO A 96 60.23 -13.53 17.51
CA PRO A 96 59.87 -14.95 17.69
C PRO A 96 59.80 -15.36 19.17
N GLU A 97 60.78 -14.89 19.96
CA GLU A 97 60.91 -15.23 21.38
C GLU A 97 59.68 -14.79 22.20
N ALA A 98 59.15 -13.59 21.90
CA ALA A 98 57.97 -13.04 22.57
C ALA A 98 56.66 -13.72 22.15
N PHE A 99 56.67 -14.41 21.01
CA PHE A 99 55.51 -15.09 20.42
C PHE A 99 55.50 -16.60 20.68
N SER A 100 56.60 -17.17 21.18
CA SER A 100 56.74 -18.59 21.53
C SER A 100 55.78 -19.09 22.62
N HIS A 101 55.24 -18.19 23.45
CA HIS A 101 54.30 -18.51 24.53
C HIS A 101 52.82 -18.34 24.13
N ILE A 102 52.54 -17.86 22.93
CA ILE A 102 51.18 -17.64 22.45
C ILE A 102 50.74 -18.89 21.69
N PRO A 103 49.63 -19.55 22.07
CA PRO A 103 49.17 -20.78 21.40
C PRO A 103 49.01 -20.56 19.89
N GLU A 104 49.53 -21.48 19.06
CA GLU A 104 49.45 -21.40 17.59
C GLU A 104 48.01 -21.30 17.06
N ALA A 105 47.02 -21.78 17.81
CA ALA A 105 45.58 -21.58 17.55
C ALA A 105 45.18 -20.10 17.44
N SER A 106 45.98 -19.17 17.97
CA SER A 106 45.78 -17.72 17.86
C SER A 106 46.25 -17.14 16.52
N PHE A 107 47.03 -17.90 15.74
CA PHE A 107 47.60 -17.51 14.45
C PHE A 107 47.02 -18.30 13.27
N LEU A 108 46.58 -19.54 13.52
CA LEU A 108 45.96 -20.44 12.56
C LEU A 108 44.48 -20.12 12.31
N GLU A 109 44.21 -18.92 11.86
CA GLU A 109 43.09 -18.75 10.93
C GLU A 109 43.67 -18.57 9.51
N GLU A 110 44.57 -19.45 9.08
CA GLU A 110 44.70 -19.82 7.66
C GLU A 110 43.60 -20.87 7.42
N GLU A 111 42.84 -20.93 6.35
CA GLU A 111 42.92 -20.37 5.01
C GLU A 111 41.56 -20.75 4.43
N ASP A 112 40.58 -19.84 4.41
CA ASP A 112 39.33 -20.07 3.69
C ASP A 112 38.90 -18.75 3.06
N GLU A 113 39.65 -18.36 2.02
CA GLU A 113 39.08 -17.53 0.97
C GLU A 113 38.18 -18.43 0.13
N ASP A 114 37.03 -18.80 0.69
CA ASP A 114 35.94 -19.30 -0.13
C ASP A 114 35.55 -18.17 -1.09
N PRO A 115 35.62 -18.37 -2.42
CA PRO A 115 35.18 -17.36 -3.36
C PRO A 115 33.69 -17.20 -3.14
N ILE A 116 33.27 -16.08 -2.56
CA ILE A 116 31.85 -15.73 -2.44
C ILE A 116 31.29 -15.81 -3.86
N PRO A 117 30.43 -16.80 -4.19
CA PRO A 117 29.87 -16.90 -5.52
C PRO A 117 29.13 -15.58 -5.80
N PRO A 118 29.16 -15.07 -7.05
CA PRO A 118 28.52 -13.80 -7.37
C PRO A 118 27.09 -13.88 -6.86
N SER A 119 26.74 -12.98 -5.93
CA SER A 119 25.43 -12.94 -5.30
C SER A 119 24.38 -13.09 -6.38
N THR A 120 23.76 -14.26 -6.44
CA THR A 120 22.63 -14.49 -7.31
C THR A 120 21.62 -13.44 -6.89
N THR A 121 21.32 -12.55 -7.84
CA THR A 121 20.16 -11.68 -7.79
C THR A 121 18.96 -12.57 -7.45
N THR A 122 18.57 -12.60 -6.17
CA THR A 122 17.34 -13.24 -5.75
C THR A 122 16.21 -12.43 -6.37
N THR A 123 15.68 -12.94 -7.47
CA THR A 123 14.40 -12.57 -8.03
C THR A 123 13.39 -12.49 -6.88
N ILE A 124 12.83 -11.30 -6.67
CA ILE A 124 11.79 -11.06 -5.68
C ILE A 124 10.58 -11.91 -6.10
N ALA A 125 10.40 -13.06 -5.46
CA ALA A 125 9.09 -13.69 -5.37
C ALA A 125 8.32 -12.92 -4.29
N THR A 126 7.38 -12.09 -4.72
CA THR A 126 6.39 -11.44 -3.86
C THR A 126 5.51 -12.51 -3.22
N SER A 127 5.95 -13.05 -2.08
CA SER A 127 5.12 -13.92 -1.26
C SER A 127 4.27 -13.03 -0.37
N GLU A 128 3.02 -12.86 -0.79
CA GLU A 128 1.96 -12.22 -0.02
C GLU A 128 1.63 -13.12 1.18
N GLN A 129 2.13 -12.78 2.37
CA GLN A 129 1.52 -13.00 3.68
C GLN A 129 2.56 -12.76 4.77
N SER A 130 2.50 -11.61 5.41
CA SER A 130 2.75 -11.55 6.86
C SER A 130 2.08 -10.33 7.45
N THR A 131 1.01 -10.60 8.16
CA THR A 131 0.36 -9.71 9.14
C THR A 131 1.35 -9.44 10.27
N GLY A 132 1.91 -8.24 10.33
CA GLY A 132 2.86 -7.85 11.36
C GLY A 132 2.90 -6.34 11.52
N SER A 133 2.07 -5.86 12.43
CA SER A 133 1.98 -4.50 12.94
C SER A 133 3.34 -3.78 13.01
N CYS A 134 3.48 -2.65 12.31
CA CYS A 134 4.41 -1.59 12.65
C CYS A 134 3.62 -0.28 12.63
N ASP A 135 3.12 0.05 13.82
CA ASP A 135 2.56 1.35 14.19
C ASP A 135 3.60 2.44 13.92
N THR A 136 3.35 3.24 12.90
CA THR A 136 3.83 4.62 12.81
C THR A 136 2.64 5.47 12.38
N SER A 137 1.86 5.88 13.36
CA SER A 137 0.67 6.73 13.20
C SER A 137 0.97 8.01 12.40
N PRO A 138 0.06 8.43 11.48
CA PRO A 138 0.14 9.71 10.79
C PRO A 138 -0.77 10.75 11.45
N ASP A 139 -0.23 11.92 11.78
CA ASP A 139 -1.04 13.11 12.07
C ASP A 139 -1.51 13.75 10.76
N THR A 140 -2.75 13.49 10.35
CA THR A 140 -3.51 14.41 9.49
C THR A 140 -4.98 14.39 9.86
N VAL A 141 -5.44 15.56 10.29
CA VAL A 141 -6.79 15.92 10.73
C VAL A 141 -7.85 15.60 9.65
N SER A 142 -8.87 14.82 10.00
CA SER A 142 -10.08 14.62 9.18
C SER A 142 -11.16 15.64 9.57
N PRO A 143 -11.80 16.37 8.65
CA PRO A 143 -12.99 17.18 8.95
C PRO A 143 -14.26 16.31 8.98
N SER A 144 -15.12 16.57 9.97
CA SER A 144 -16.45 15.97 10.15
C SER A 144 -17.53 16.71 9.36
N LEU A 145 -18.40 15.97 8.65
CA LEU A 145 -19.76 16.31 8.18
C LEU A 145 -20.38 14.96 7.71
N SER A 146 -21.56 14.43 8.07
CA SER A 146 -22.82 14.89 8.68
C SER A 146 -23.56 13.67 9.26
N PRO A 147 -24.45 13.80 10.27
CA PRO A 147 -25.34 12.71 10.70
C PRO A 147 -26.71 12.84 10.03
N GLY A 148 -27.19 11.74 9.43
CA GLY A 148 -28.52 11.69 8.83
C GLY A 148 -28.95 10.26 8.55
N PHE A 149 -29.51 9.59 9.55
CA PHE A 149 -30.65 8.66 9.39
C PHE A 149 -31.19 8.30 10.77
N GLU A 150 -32.50 8.43 10.92
CA GLU A 150 -33.26 8.36 12.16
C GLU A 150 -33.40 6.91 12.65
N ASP A 151 -33.28 6.67 13.95
CA ASP A 151 -33.82 5.47 14.59
C ASP A 151 -34.84 5.85 15.67
N LEU A 152 -36.03 5.30 15.47
CA LEU A 152 -37.26 5.51 16.19
C LEU A 152 -37.34 4.49 17.32
N SER A 153 -37.13 4.91 18.57
CA SER A 153 -37.92 4.46 19.73
C SER A 153 -37.27 4.87 21.06
N HIS A 154 -37.80 5.91 21.71
CA HIS A 154 -38.24 5.75 23.10
C HIS A 154 -39.18 6.89 23.51
N VAL A 155 -40.41 6.50 23.77
CA VAL A 155 -41.46 7.29 24.39
C VAL A 155 -41.14 7.47 25.88
N GLN A 156 -41.16 8.71 26.38
CA GLN A 156 -41.79 9.06 27.66
C GLN A 156 -42.17 10.54 27.69
N PRO A 157 -43.42 10.91 28.10
CA PRO A 157 -43.91 12.28 27.99
C PRO A 157 -43.57 13.09 29.25
N GLY A 158 -42.98 14.28 29.06
CA GLY A 158 -42.92 15.33 30.07
C GLY A 158 -43.94 16.42 29.74
N SER A 159 -44.67 16.89 30.74
CA SER A 159 -45.43 18.15 30.67
C SER A 159 -44.99 19.09 31.80
N PRO A 160 -45.14 20.42 31.62
CA PRO A 160 -44.23 21.41 32.18
C PRO A 160 -44.80 22.11 33.41
N ALA A 161 -43.92 22.59 34.30
CA ALA A 161 -44.25 23.64 35.26
C ALA A 161 -43.02 24.54 35.47
N ILE A 162 -43.03 25.69 34.80
CA ILE A 162 -43.25 27.04 35.32
C ILE A 162 -42.05 27.66 36.06
N ASN A 163 -41.67 28.79 35.50
CA ASN A 163 -40.67 29.76 35.93
C ASN A 163 -41.09 30.42 37.27
N GLY A 164 -40.14 30.75 38.15
CA GLY A 164 -40.47 31.49 39.37
C GLY A 164 -39.33 31.84 40.33
N ARG A 165 -38.83 33.08 40.18
CA ARG A 165 -38.34 34.03 41.21
C ARG A 165 -36.90 33.96 41.73
N SER A 166 -36.19 35.03 41.37
CA SER A 166 -35.43 35.97 42.22
C SER A 166 -35.54 35.79 43.74
N GLN A 167 -34.40 35.64 44.42
CA GLN A 167 -33.60 36.72 45.03
C GLN A 167 -32.26 36.13 45.51
#